data_AF-A0A183I469-F1
#
_entry.id   AF-A0A183I469-F1
#
_cell.length_a   1.000
_cell.length_b   1.000
_cell.length_c   1.000
_cell.angle_alpha   90.00
_cell.angle_beta   90.00
_cell.angle_gamma   90.00
#
_symmetry.space_group_name_H-M   'P 1'
#
loop_
_entity.id
_entity.type
_entity.pdbx_description
1 polymer ?
#
loop_
_entity_poly.entity_id
_entity_poly.type
_entity_poly.pdbx_seq_one_letter_code
_entity_poly.pdbx_strand_id
1 'polypeptide(L)'
;MVIRNIWSSCLHNFAPLRANCRQLVSPVLQVAFLDMLKNICKCQESAHFIFELLSPCHTAFAENALNWDHFWTAVHDYLRLFKHKKTQKSNIMHTSPPEQHDTFQQIPQTELAGLVAWIQLVEVVAKNDQGARRQFTDNSSWSCVETAVSLVTSAIPLVLKGALFRFLASIAMDEHGALKIWATLISLSVLTKTSSGKLVGIQDELEIRECALKCYDSSIGFLHLMKTLFLHTKNIDKRYLLHYLQFIVKSIVCQFADRSYENVAQMWQLCSAACSALRNFLYRYAVTSESVTNAEPQIVILTQILNDSPVFRSLGAVLCDGAKHLQDFSPRSTDREAAVLSVLCLLDVCVSLHAPLIDAVRATNSSIIIASLDSLFLSSIESNGRTTYITVIASYLIQSELIPKHVYHVVSILRELCCCQPSIQNRLVQALSPLASELIESSARLTSVKMTMIEASTLDSPVYHGIDDLSVAKIRGETARLFIEMCSSSIENNPGATNLAQPI
;
A
#
# COMPACT_ATOMS: atom_id res chain seq x y z
N MET A 1 -2.08 6.20 37.21
CA MET A 1 -3.04 6.59 38.28
C MET A 1 -3.52 8.04 38.13
N VAL A 2 -2.63 9.00 37.79
CA VAL A 2 -3.00 10.43 37.55
C VAL A 2 -3.83 10.63 36.27
N ILE A 3 -3.56 9.89 35.18
CA ILE A 3 -4.37 9.92 33.94
C ILE A 3 -5.80 9.39 34.17
N ARG A 4 -5.97 8.41 35.06
CA ARG A 4 -7.27 7.83 35.43
C ARG A 4 -8.14 8.83 36.21
N ASN A 5 -7.51 9.72 36.99
CA ASN A 5 -8.20 10.76 37.76
C ASN A 5 -8.52 12.02 36.94
N ILE A 6 -7.68 12.37 35.96
CA ILE A 6 -7.97 13.44 34.99
C ILE A 6 -9.11 12.99 34.06
N TRP A 7 -9.11 11.73 33.60
CA TRP A 7 -10.23 11.15 32.84
C TRP A 7 -11.52 11.02 33.65
N SER A 8 -11.45 10.69 34.94
CA SER A 8 -12.62 10.65 35.83
C SER A 8 -13.27 12.04 36.00
N SER A 9 -12.46 13.10 36.15
CA SER A 9 -12.97 14.48 36.20
C SER A 9 -13.50 14.99 34.86
N CYS A 10 -12.87 14.62 33.74
CA CYS A 10 -13.41 14.91 32.40
C CYS A 10 -14.71 14.14 32.13
N LEU A 11 -14.82 12.87 32.56
CA LEU A 11 -16.03 12.06 32.48
C LEU A 11 -17.20 12.66 33.27
N HIS A 12 -16.92 13.31 34.40
CA HIS A 12 -17.95 14.04 35.18
C HIS A 12 -18.49 15.26 34.42
N ASN A 13 -17.64 15.96 33.66
CA ASN A 13 -18.05 17.06 32.77
C ASN A 13 -18.60 16.58 31.41
N PHE A 14 -18.39 15.32 31.04
CA PHE A 14 -19.00 14.64 29.87
C PHE A 14 -20.28 13.88 30.21
N ALA A 15 -20.69 13.77 31.48
CA ALA A 15 -21.99 13.24 31.88
C ALA A 15 -23.18 13.91 31.15
N PRO A 16 -23.22 15.23 30.92
CA PRO A 16 -24.23 15.85 30.07
C PRO A 16 -24.11 15.46 28.59
N LEU A 17 -22.91 15.14 28.07
CA LEU A 17 -22.73 14.60 26.72
C LEU A 17 -23.22 13.14 26.63
N ARG A 18 -23.03 12.33 27.68
CA ARG A 18 -23.58 10.97 27.79
C ARG A 18 -25.11 10.95 27.87
N ALA A 19 -25.72 12.03 28.35
CA ALA A 19 -27.16 12.27 28.31
C ALA A 19 -27.64 12.87 26.97
N ASN A 20 -26.85 13.77 26.35
CA ASN A 20 -27.22 14.47 25.11
C ASN A 20 -26.88 13.71 23.82
N CYS A 21 -25.92 12.78 23.81
CA CYS A 21 -25.69 11.84 22.70
C CYS A 21 -26.90 10.92 22.44
N ARG A 22 -27.86 10.87 23.37
CA ARG A 22 -29.09 10.06 23.31
C ARG A 22 -30.16 10.67 22.38
N GLN A 23 -29.93 11.89 21.86
CA GLN A 23 -30.86 12.65 21.01
C GLN A 23 -30.13 13.45 19.90
N LEU A 24 -29.01 12.96 19.36
CA LEU A 24 -28.36 13.61 18.22
C LEU A 24 -29.25 13.46 16.97
N VAL A 25 -30.21 14.38 16.78
CA VAL A 25 -31.13 14.40 15.62
C VAL A 25 -30.43 14.93 14.36
N SER A 26 -29.40 15.77 14.52
CA SER A 26 -28.68 16.37 13.38
C SER A 26 -27.65 15.40 12.79
N PRO A 27 -27.75 15.03 11.50
CA PRO A 27 -26.78 14.16 10.83
C PRO A 27 -25.35 14.72 10.86
N VAL A 28 -25.20 16.05 10.84
CA VAL A 28 -23.88 16.72 10.89
C VAL A 28 -23.23 16.53 12.27
N LEU A 29 -24.00 16.64 13.35
CA LEU A 29 -23.49 16.42 14.70
C LEU A 29 -23.17 14.94 14.95
N GLN A 30 -23.92 14.02 14.32
CA GLN A 30 -23.60 12.60 14.36
C GLN A 30 -22.25 12.31 13.69
N VAL A 31 -22.01 12.83 12.48
CA VAL A 31 -20.72 12.67 11.79
C VAL A 31 -19.57 13.26 12.63
N ALA A 32 -19.73 14.48 13.15
CA ALA A 32 -18.72 15.12 13.98
C ALA A 32 -18.43 14.33 15.27
N PHE A 33 -19.46 13.74 15.89
CA PHE A 33 -19.30 12.88 17.05
C PHE A 33 -18.52 11.60 16.71
N LEU A 34 -18.85 10.91 15.63
CA LEU A 34 -18.13 9.71 15.18
C LEU A 34 -16.67 10.04 14.83
N ASP A 35 -16.43 11.17 14.18
CA ASP A 35 -15.07 11.65 13.91
C ASP A 35 -14.28 11.96 15.19
N MET A 36 -14.93 12.52 16.21
CA MET A 36 -14.32 12.70 17.53
C MET A 36 -13.93 11.34 18.14
N LEU A 37 -14.83 10.35 18.14
CA LEU A 37 -14.54 9.01 18.68
C LEU A 37 -13.39 8.34 17.92
N LYS A 38 -13.41 8.43 16.59
CA LYS A 38 -12.35 7.90 15.71
C LYS A 38 -10.99 8.48 16.07
N ASN A 39 -10.91 9.79 16.31
CA ASN A 39 -9.67 10.47 16.66
C ASN A 39 -9.19 10.19 18.10
N ILE A 40 -10.08 9.72 18.99
CA ILE A 40 -9.71 9.26 20.34
C ILE A 40 -9.08 7.86 20.29
N CYS A 41 -9.49 7.02 19.34
CA CYS A 41 -9.01 5.64 19.16
C CYS A 41 -7.56 5.58 18.62
N LYS A 42 -6.58 5.95 19.45
CA LYS A 42 -5.15 5.97 19.09
C LYS A 42 -4.33 4.81 19.68
N CYS A 43 -4.89 4.11 20.67
CA CYS A 43 -4.27 2.97 21.33
C CYS A 43 -5.31 1.91 21.69
N GLN A 44 -4.85 0.73 22.10
CA GLN A 44 -5.72 -0.41 22.41
C GLN A 44 -6.77 -0.09 23.48
N GLU A 45 -6.39 0.60 24.57
CA GLU A 45 -7.29 0.92 25.68
C GLU A 45 -8.40 1.88 25.24
N SER A 46 -8.05 2.89 24.44
CA SER A 46 -9.02 3.84 23.90
C SER A 46 -10.00 3.18 22.93
N ALA A 47 -9.51 2.28 22.07
CA ALA A 47 -10.36 1.56 21.12
C ALA A 47 -11.28 0.57 21.82
N HIS A 48 -10.78 -0.16 22.82
CA HIS A 48 -11.58 -1.05 23.65
C HIS A 48 -12.69 -0.29 24.40
N PHE A 49 -12.36 0.86 25.00
CA PHE A 49 -13.37 1.71 25.65
C PHE A 49 -14.47 2.18 24.69
N ILE A 50 -14.12 2.61 23.48
CA ILE A 50 -15.09 3.03 22.47
C ILE A 50 -15.94 1.85 21.97
N PHE A 51 -15.34 0.67 21.82
CA PHE A 51 -16.07 -0.56 21.50
C PHE A 51 -17.13 -0.88 22.55
N GLU A 52 -16.77 -0.85 23.83
CA GLU A 52 -17.70 -1.08 24.94
C GLU A 52 -18.77 0.02 25.04
N LEU A 53 -18.39 1.29 24.84
CA LEU A 53 -19.31 2.44 24.90
C LEU A 53 -20.49 2.29 23.94
N LEU A 54 -20.26 1.71 22.77
CA LEU A 54 -21.24 1.52 21.70
C LEU A 54 -21.84 0.10 21.69
N SER A 55 -21.54 -0.72 22.70
CA SER A 55 -22.08 -2.07 22.86
C SER A 55 -23.38 -2.10 23.69
N PRO A 56 -24.29 -3.06 23.43
CA PRO A 56 -25.65 -3.07 24.01
C PRO A 56 -25.70 -3.09 25.55
N CYS A 57 -24.74 -3.75 26.20
CA CYS A 57 -24.65 -3.85 27.66
C CYS A 57 -24.58 -2.49 28.37
N HIS A 58 -24.09 -1.45 27.67
CA HIS A 58 -23.97 -0.10 28.20
C HIS A 58 -25.07 0.85 27.68
N THR A 59 -25.93 0.40 26.76
CA THR A 59 -27.00 1.20 26.14
C THR A 59 -28.41 0.69 26.43
N ALA A 60 -28.57 -0.35 27.27
CA ALA A 60 -29.81 -1.09 27.54
C ALA A 60 -31.03 -0.27 28.04
N PHE A 61 -30.90 1.03 28.27
CA PHE A 61 -31.96 1.90 28.78
C PHE A 61 -32.44 2.97 27.79
N ALA A 62 -32.07 2.90 26.50
CA ALA A 62 -32.46 3.91 25.51
C ALA A 62 -32.86 3.29 24.17
N GLU A 63 -34.14 3.44 23.80
CA GLU A 63 -34.74 2.95 22.55
C GLU A 63 -34.13 3.57 21.26
N ASN A 64 -33.26 4.59 21.38
CA ASN A 64 -32.65 5.33 20.25
C ASN A 64 -31.12 5.53 20.38
N ALA A 65 -30.42 4.68 21.14
CA ALA A 65 -28.97 4.82 21.31
C ALA A 65 -28.20 4.35 20.07
N LEU A 66 -27.26 5.18 19.58
CA LEU A 66 -26.27 4.80 18.58
C LEU A 66 -25.41 3.64 19.12
N ASN A 67 -25.54 2.46 18.52
CA ASN A 67 -24.82 1.25 18.91
C ASN A 67 -24.46 0.40 17.68
N TRP A 68 -23.60 -0.61 17.89
CA TRP A 68 -23.12 -1.47 16.81
C TRP A 68 -24.23 -2.28 16.13
N ASP A 69 -25.21 -2.78 16.88
CA ASP A 69 -26.32 -3.57 16.33
C ASP A 69 -27.18 -2.74 15.38
N HIS A 70 -27.51 -1.51 15.78
CA HIS A 70 -28.28 -0.58 14.96
C HIS A 70 -27.53 -0.22 13.68
N PHE A 71 -26.24 0.07 13.79
CA PHE A 71 -25.40 0.35 12.62
C PHE A 71 -25.36 -0.84 11.66
N TRP A 72 -25.06 -2.05 12.12
CA TRP A 72 -24.99 -3.23 11.24
C TRP A 72 -26.35 -3.61 10.66
N THR A 73 -27.44 -3.42 11.41
CA THR A 73 -28.80 -3.56 10.88
C THR A 73 -29.04 -2.60 9.70
N ALA A 74 -28.67 -1.32 9.84
CA ALA A 74 -28.79 -0.36 8.74
C ALA A 74 -27.91 -0.76 7.53
N VAL A 75 -26.68 -1.24 7.75
CA VAL A 75 -25.80 -1.73 6.67
C VAL A 75 -26.42 -2.94 5.95
N HIS A 76 -27.08 -3.86 6.66
CA HIS A 76 -27.83 -4.95 6.02
C HIS A 76 -29.02 -4.46 5.20
N ASP A 77 -29.75 -3.45 5.69
CA ASP A 77 -30.86 -2.84 4.96
C ASP A 77 -30.38 -2.24 3.65
N TYR A 78 -29.26 -1.52 3.70
CA TYR A 78 -28.56 -1.03 2.52
C TYR A 78 -28.19 -2.15 1.55
N LEU A 79 -27.60 -3.24 2.06
CA LEU A 79 -27.26 -4.38 1.21
C LEU A 79 -28.50 -4.98 0.55
N ARG A 80 -29.61 -5.13 1.27
CA ARG A 80 -30.88 -5.65 0.72
C ARG A 80 -31.41 -4.74 -0.38
N LEU A 81 -31.35 -3.42 -0.19
CA LEU A 81 -31.76 -2.42 -1.18
C LEU A 81 -30.93 -2.51 -2.46
N PHE A 82 -29.60 -2.63 -2.36
CA PHE A 82 -28.73 -2.74 -3.54
C PHE A 82 -28.84 -4.11 -4.23
N LYS A 83 -29.06 -5.21 -3.47
CA LYS A 83 -29.27 -6.55 -4.03
C LYS A 83 -30.59 -6.67 -4.80
N HIS A 84 -31.71 -6.18 -4.26
CA HIS A 84 -33.03 -6.25 -4.94
C HIS A 84 -33.00 -5.59 -6.32
N LYS A 85 -32.27 -4.48 -6.46
CA LYS A 85 -32.14 -3.76 -7.73
C LYS A 85 -31.34 -4.52 -8.78
N LYS A 86 -30.30 -5.26 -8.37
CA LYS A 86 -29.53 -6.13 -9.28
C LYS A 86 -30.45 -7.16 -9.93
N THR A 87 -31.35 -7.76 -9.15
CA THR A 87 -32.35 -8.74 -9.61
C THR A 87 -33.45 -8.12 -10.49
N GLN A 88 -33.89 -6.89 -10.19
CA GLN A 88 -34.87 -6.20 -11.06
C GLN A 88 -34.26 -5.82 -12.42
N LYS A 89 -33.02 -5.34 -12.46
CA LYS A 89 -32.33 -5.04 -13.73
C LYS A 89 -32.11 -6.28 -14.60
N SER A 90 -31.94 -7.48 -14.01
CA SER A 90 -31.87 -8.73 -14.79
C SER A 90 -33.21 -9.23 -15.33
N ASN A 91 -34.33 -8.85 -14.70
CA ASN A 91 -35.67 -9.33 -15.07
C ASN A 91 -36.37 -8.48 -16.13
N ILE A 92 -35.93 -7.23 -16.35
CA ILE A 92 -36.51 -6.30 -17.36
C ILE A 92 -35.61 -6.28 -18.61
N MET A 93 -35.23 -7.45 -19.11
CA MET A 93 -34.48 -7.56 -20.37
C MET A 93 -35.38 -8.02 -21.51
N HIS A 94 -36.42 -7.24 -21.81
CA HIS A 94 -37.02 -7.17 -23.14
C HIS A 94 -37.60 -5.75 -23.35
N THR A 95 -37.13 -5.09 -24.43
CA THR A 95 -37.69 -3.91 -25.12
C THR A 95 -37.63 -2.52 -24.43
N SER A 96 -36.51 -1.80 -24.53
CA SER A 96 -36.50 -0.32 -24.73
C SER A 96 -35.10 0.22 -25.12
N PRO A 97 -34.99 1.35 -25.87
CA PRO A 97 -33.74 1.88 -26.41
C PRO A 97 -32.82 2.54 -25.36
N PRO A 98 -31.51 2.75 -25.65
CA PRO A 98 -30.50 3.15 -24.68
C PRO A 98 -30.31 4.67 -24.64
N GLU A 99 -31.33 5.43 -24.26
CA GLU A 99 -31.16 6.86 -23.98
C GLU A 99 -32.01 7.25 -22.77
N GLN A 100 -31.43 7.12 -21.58
CA GLN A 100 -31.81 7.91 -20.41
C GLN A 100 -30.80 7.67 -19.29
N HIS A 101 -30.23 8.77 -18.80
CA HIS A 101 -29.26 8.86 -17.72
C HIS A 101 -29.47 7.79 -16.63
N ASP A 102 -28.41 7.02 -16.38
CA ASP A 102 -28.25 6.07 -15.28
C ASP A 102 -28.48 6.83 -13.96
N THR A 103 -29.74 6.96 -13.57
CA THR A 103 -30.13 7.64 -12.32
C THR A 103 -29.88 6.62 -11.21
N PHE A 104 -28.60 6.33 -10.95
CA PHE A 104 -28.18 5.63 -9.75
C PHE A 104 -28.84 6.37 -8.59
N GLN A 105 -29.78 5.72 -7.90
CA GLN A 105 -30.40 6.31 -6.73
C GLN A 105 -29.29 6.62 -5.73
N GLN A 106 -28.93 7.89 -5.64
CA GLN A 106 -27.84 8.39 -4.82
C GLN A 106 -28.26 8.23 -3.36
N ILE A 107 -27.46 7.54 -2.56
CA ILE A 107 -27.56 7.66 -1.11
C ILE A 107 -27.47 9.17 -0.82
N PRO A 108 -28.42 9.79 -0.08
CA PRO A 108 -28.36 11.20 0.26
C PRO A 108 -26.98 11.53 0.83
N GLN A 109 -26.37 12.66 0.42
CA GLN A 109 -24.97 12.95 0.79
C GLN A 109 -24.75 12.99 2.30
N THR A 110 -25.72 13.49 3.06
CA THR A 110 -25.68 13.51 4.54
C THR A 110 -25.66 12.10 5.14
N GLU A 111 -26.42 11.19 4.55
CA GLU A 111 -26.50 9.80 4.99
C GLU A 111 -25.26 9.01 4.56
N LEU A 112 -24.75 9.26 3.35
CA LEU A 112 -23.48 8.72 2.88
C LEU A 112 -22.33 9.13 3.81
N ALA A 113 -22.27 10.40 4.21
CA ALA A 113 -21.28 10.89 5.15
C ALA A 113 -21.37 10.17 6.51
N GLY A 114 -22.59 9.97 7.02
CA GLY A 114 -22.85 9.19 8.23
C GLY A 114 -22.36 7.75 8.14
N LEU A 115 -22.70 7.05 7.04
CA LEU A 115 -22.26 5.67 6.80
C LEU A 115 -20.74 5.56 6.71
N VAL A 116 -20.10 6.47 5.98
CA VAL A 116 -18.63 6.50 5.86
C VAL A 116 -17.98 6.76 7.22
N ALA A 117 -18.49 7.70 8.01
CA ALA A 117 -17.98 8.00 9.35
C ALA A 117 -18.07 6.79 10.29
N TRP A 118 -19.19 6.06 10.25
CA TRP A 118 -19.34 4.81 11.01
C TRP A 118 -18.35 3.73 10.57
N ILE A 119 -18.21 3.48 9.27
CA ILE A 119 -17.27 2.47 8.76
C ILE A 119 -15.84 2.82 9.14
N GLN A 120 -15.46 4.10 9.06
CA GLN A 120 -14.14 4.57 9.49
C GLN A 120 -13.94 4.41 11.00
N LEU A 121 -14.98 4.59 11.81
CA LEU A 121 -14.90 4.33 13.25
C LEU A 121 -14.66 2.83 13.51
N VAL A 122 -15.44 1.94 12.86
CA VAL A 122 -15.26 0.48 12.96
C VAL A 122 -13.86 0.08 12.51
N GLU A 123 -13.36 0.64 11.39
CA GLU A 123 -12.01 0.42 10.89
C GLU A 123 -10.96 0.71 11.96
N VAL A 124 -11.00 1.90 12.57
CA VAL A 124 -10.00 2.35 13.54
C VAL A 124 -10.10 1.58 14.86
N VAL A 125 -11.31 1.25 15.32
CA VAL A 125 -11.51 0.40 16.51
C VAL A 125 -10.91 -0.99 16.28
N ALA A 126 -11.25 -1.64 15.16
CA ALA A 126 -10.72 -2.97 14.82
C ALA A 126 -9.19 -2.96 14.60
N LYS A 127 -8.64 -1.87 14.08
CA LYS A 127 -7.19 -1.71 13.89
C LYS A 127 -6.43 -1.68 15.21
N ASN A 128 -6.98 -1.02 16.23
CA ASN A 128 -6.28 -0.77 17.49
C ASN A 128 -6.64 -1.76 18.61
N ASP A 129 -7.79 -2.42 18.56
CA ASP A 129 -8.19 -3.43 19.55
C ASP A 129 -8.42 -4.81 18.92
N GLN A 130 -7.60 -5.79 19.32
CA GLN A 130 -7.73 -7.18 18.87
C GLN A 130 -9.03 -7.83 19.38
N GLY A 131 -9.53 -7.44 20.55
CA GLY A 131 -10.78 -7.95 21.11
C GLY A 131 -11.98 -7.56 20.24
N ALA A 132 -12.15 -6.26 20.00
CA ALA A 132 -13.18 -5.72 19.11
C ALA A 132 -13.06 -6.30 17.69
N ARG A 133 -11.84 -6.42 17.15
CA ARG A 133 -11.63 -7.01 15.82
C ARG A 133 -12.20 -8.42 15.71
N ARG A 134 -11.94 -9.30 16.69
CA ARG A 134 -12.53 -10.65 16.72
C ARG A 134 -14.05 -10.61 16.77
N GLN A 135 -14.63 -9.71 17.56
CA GLN A 135 -16.09 -9.54 17.61
C GLN A 135 -16.65 -9.12 16.24
N PHE A 136 -16.03 -8.17 15.54
CA PHE A 136 -16.44 -7.80 14.18
C PHE A 136 -16.29 -8.96 13.18
N THR A 137 -15.30 -9.83 13.35
CA THR A 137 -15.10 -11.00 12.48
C THR A 137 -16.13 -12.11 12.74
N ASP A 138 -16.42 -12.42 14.00
CA ASP A 138 -17.10 -13.65 14.42
C ASP A 138 -18.57 -13.46 14.79
N ASN A 139 -19.00 -12.22 15.05
CA ASN A 139 -20.38 -11.97 15.42
C ASN A 139 -21.32 -12.27 14.23
N SER A 140 -22.03 -13.41 14.36
CA SER A 140 -22.96 -13.89 13.34
C SER A 140 -24.17 -12.98 13.11
N SER A 141 -24.58 -12.16 14.10
CA SER A 141 -25.68 -11.21 13.89
C SER A 141 -25.26 -10.05 12.99
N TRP A 142 -24.02 -9.59 13.12
CA TRP A 142 -23.48 -8.50 12.31
C TRP A 142 -22.99 -8.96 10.95
N SER A 143 -22.46 -10.20 10.85
CA SER A 143 -21.91 -10.78 9.62
C SER A 143 -21.07 -9.78 8.80
N CYS A 144 -20.18 -9.06 9.50
CA CYS A 144 -19.54 -7.85 8.98
C CYS A 144 -18.76 -8.12 7.68
N VAL A 145 -18.02 -9.24 7.63
CA VAL A 145 -17.19 -9.61 6.50
C VAL A 145 -18.05 -9.91 5.27
N GLU A 146 -19.05 -10.80 5.41
CA GLU A 146 -19.94 -11.19 4.33
C GLU A 146 -20.73 -9.99 3.79
N THR A 147 -21.17 -9.12 4.68
CA THR A 147 -21.94 -7.91 4.34
C THR A 147 -21.07 -6.87 3.64
N ALA A 148 -19.88 -6.57 4.17
CA ALA A 148 -18.95 -5.64 3.54
C ALA A 148 -18.52 -6.13 2.15
N VAL A 149 -18.15 -7.41 2.00
CA VAL A 149 -17.78 -7.96 0.68
C VAL A 149 -18.96 -7.96 -0.29
N SER A 150 -20.18 -8.26 0.18
CA SER A 150 -21.39 -8.17 -0.66
C SER A 150 -21.71 -6.73 -1.08
N LEU A 151 -21.42 -5.73 -0.23
CA LEU A 151 -21.63 -4.33 -0.57
C LEU A 151 -20.59 -3.82 -1.57
N VAL A 152 -19.31 -4.19 -1.45
CA VAL A 152 -18.29 -3.76 -2.42
C VAL A 152 -18.47 -4.38 -3.81
N THR A 153 -19.18 -5.51 -3.93
CA THR A 153 -19.61 -6.07 -5.23
C THR A 153 -20.88 -5.42 -5.79
N SER A 154 -21.51 -4.53 -5.02
CA SER A 154 -22.68 -3.76 -5.42
C SER A 154 -22.27 -2.39 -5.96
N ALA A 155 -23.17 -1.75 -6.72
CA ALA A 155 -22.95 -0.43 -7.31
C ALA A 155 -23.17 0.72 -6.30
N ILE A 156 -22.50 0.65 -5.16
CA ILE A 156 -22.50 1.68 -4.12
C ILE A 156 -21.58 2.87 -4.47
N PRO A 157 -21.68 4.04 -3.81
CA PRO A 157 -20.73 5.15 -4.01
C PRO A 157 -19.27 4.73 -3.78
N LEU A 158 -18.35 5.26 -4.60
CA LEU A 158 -16.93 4.85 -4.58
C LEU A 158 -16.23 5.16 -3.25
N VAL A 159 -16.57 6.28 -2.61
CA VAL A 159 -16.06 6.65 -1.28
C VAL A 159 -16.45 5.60 -0.23
N LEU A 160 -17.70 5.13 -0.27
CA LEU A 160 -18.20 4.10 0.65
C LEU A 160 -17.50 2.76 0.41
N LYS A 161 -17.34 2.36 -0.86
CA LYS A 161 -16.62 1.15 -1.24
C LYS A 161 -15.16 1.20 -0.79
N GLY A 162 -14.50 2.35 -0.95
CA GLY A 162 -13.15 2.59 -0.43
C GLY A 162 -13.05 2.48 1.09
N ALA A 163 -14.03 2.98 1.84
CA ALA A 163 -14.08 2.84 3.29
C ALA A 163 -14.29 1.38 3.73
N LEU A 164 -15.19 0.64 3.06
CA LEU A 164 -15.43 -0.78 3.34
C LEU A 164 -14.19 -1.63 3.12
N PHE A 165 -13.41 -1.37 2.06
CA PHE A 165 -12.15 -2.08 1.85
C PHE A 165 -11.12 -1.80 2.95
N ARG A 166 -11.02 -0.57 3.44
CA ARG A 166 -10.12 -0.24 4.56
C ARG A 166 -10.56 -0.89 5.86
N PHE A 167 -11.86 -0.94 6.14
CA PHE A 167 -12.40 -1.75 7.23
C PHE A 167 -12.03 -3.24 7.09
N LEU A 168 -12.24 -3.84 5.92
CA LEU A 168 -11.81 -5.22 5.67
C LEU A 168 -10.29 -5.38 5.86
N ALA A 169 -9.49 -4.36 5.53
CA ALA A 169 -8.05 -4.38 5.74
C ALA A 169 -7.68 -4.45 7.24
N SER A 170 -8.43 -3.78 8.11
CA SER A 170 -8.20 -3.85 9.57
C SER A 170 -8.62 -5.21 10.15
N ILE A 171 -9.67 -5.84 9.61
CA ILE A 171 -10.03 -7.23 9.94
C ILE A 171 -8.93 -8.22 9.49
N ALA A 172 -8.36 -8.02 8.31
CA ALA A 172 -7.31 -8.86 7.73
C ALA A 172 -5.92 -8.71 8.41
N MET A 173 -5.81 -7.96 9.51
CA MET A 173 -4.55 -7.85 10.26
C MET A 173 -4.16 -9.13 11.00
N ASP A 174 -5.11 -10.02 11.27
CA ASP A 174 -4.83 -11.37 11.76
C ASP A 174 -5.27 -12.44 10.74
N GLU A 175 -4.64 -13.60 10.85
CA GLU A 175 -4.82 -14.70 9.91
C GLU A 175 -6.27 -15.19 9.85
N HIS A 176 -6.97 -15.21 11.00
CA HIS A 176 -8.36 -15.66 11.08
C HIS A 176 -9.29 -14.76 10.25
N GLY A 177 -9.23 -13.45 10.47
CA GLY A 177 -9.97 -12.47 9.66
C GLY A 177 -9.58 -12.53 8.18
N ALA A 178 -8.29 -12.64 7.87
CA ALA A 178 -7.80 -12.70 6.49
C ALA A 178 -8.32 -13.93 5.73
N LEU A 179 -8.31 -15.12 6.33
CA LEU A 179 -8.82 -16.35 5.71
C LEU A 179 -10.33 -16.27 5.44
N LYS A 180 -11.09 -15.72 6.38
CA LYS A 180 -12.54 -15.49 6.19
C LYS A 180 -12.82 -14.53 5.04
N ILE A 181 -12.04 -13.46 4.93
CA ILE A 181 -12.13 -12.50 3.83
C ILE A 181 -11.77 -13.17 2.51
N TRP A 182 -10.65 -13.89 2.42
CA TRP A 182 -10.26 -14.61 1.20
C TRP A 182 -11.35 -15.56 0.71
N ALA A 183 -11.89 -16.39 1.61
CA ALA A 183 -12.99 -17.30 1.28
C ALA A 183 -14.21 -16.57 0.74
N THR A 184 -14.56 -15.42 1.35
CA THR A 184 -15.69 -14.60 0.94
C THR A 184 -15.46 -13.91 -0.41
N LEU A 185 -14.26 -13.36 -0.64
CA LEU A 185 -13.86 -12.73 -1.90
C LEU A 185 -13.93 -13.71 -3.07
N ILE A 186 -13.45 -14.95 -2.86
CA ILE A 186 -13.46 -16.02 -3.85
C ILE A 186 -14.89 -16.49 -4.10
N SER A 187 -15.65 -16.76 -3.04
CA SER A 187 -17.05 -17.21 -3.11
C SER A 187 -17.93 -16.23 -3.89
N LEU A 188 -17.76 -14.93 -3.66
CA LEU A 188 -18.51 -13.89 -4.35
C LEU A 188 -17.92 -13.47 -5.71
N SER A 189 -16.85 -14.15 -6.17
CA SER A 189 -16.17 -13.86 -7.44
C SER A 189 -15.90 -12.37 -7.63
N VAL A 190 -15.41 -11.70 -6.56
CA VAL A 190 -15.16 -10.25 -6.57
C VAL A 190 -14.25 -9.86 -7.73
N LEU A 191 -13.27 -10.72 -8.02
CA LEU A 191 -12.41 -10.62 -9.17
C LEU A 191 -12.26 -12.01 -9.79
N THR A 192 -12.52 -12.12 -11.08
CA THR A 192 -12.42 -13.39 -11.82
C THR A 192 -11.99 -13.14 -13.27
N LYS A 193 -11.79 -14.20 -14.04
CA LYS A 193 -11.49 -14.15 -15.47
C LYS A 193 -12.63 -14.73 -16.30
N THR A 194 -12.87 -14.12 -17.45
CA THR A 194 -13.65 -14.76 -18.53
C THR A 194 -12.89 -15.93 -19.13
N SER A 195 -13.58 -16.73 -19.96
CA SER A 195 -12.94 -17.75 -20.81
C SER A 195 -11.86 -17.18 -21.73
N SER A 196 -11.97 -15.89 -22.11
CA SER A 196 -10.96 -15.17 -22.89
C SER A 196 -9.76 -14.67 -22.07
N GLY A 197 -9.74 -14.90 -20.75
CA GLY A 197 -8.67 -14.46 -19.86
C GLY A 197 -8.71 -12.99 -19.46
N LYS A 198 -9.79 -12.26 -19.83
CA LYS A 198 -10.02 -10.87 -19.41
C LYS A 198 -10.44 -10.86 -17.94
N LEU A 199 -9.86 -9.97 -17.13
CA LEU A 199 -10.36 -9.71 -15.79
C LEU A 199 -11.75 -9.09 -15.87
N VAL A 200 -12.62 -9.50 -14.93
CA VAL A 200 -13.99 -8.99 -14.78
C VAL A 200 -14.36 -8.95 -13.30
N GLY A 201 -15.52 -8.37 -13.01
CA GLY A 201 -16.00 -8.14 -11.65
C GLY A 201 -15.73 -6.71 -11.24
N ILE A 202 -15.08 -6.51 -10.08
CA ILE A 202 -14.81 -5.15 -9.60
C ILE A 202 -13.83 -4.38 -10.49
N GLN A 203 -12.93 -5.06 -11.20
CA GLN A 203 -11.98 -4.37 -12.08
C GLN A 203 -12.70 -3.63 -13.23
N ASP A 204 -13.64 -4.28 -13.93
CA ASP A 204 -14.43 -3.64 -14.99
C ASP A 204 -15.27 -2.47 -14.44
N GLU A 205 -15.88 -2.65 -13.26
CA GLU A 205 -16.69 -1.60 -12.63
C GLU A 205 -15.84 -0.36 -12.30
N LEU A 206 -14.67 -0.56 -11.68
CA LEU A 206 -13.79 0.53 -11.27
C LEU A 206 -13.16 1.23 -12.48
N GLU A 207 -12.78 0.49 -13.52
CA GLU A 207 -12.26 1.10 -14.75
C GLU A 207 -13.28 2.02 -15.42
N ILE A 208 -14.57 1.70 -15.36
CA ILE A 208 -15.63 2.56 -15.90
C ILE A 208 -15.88 3.74 -14.95
N ARG A 209 -16.12 3.48 -13.67
CA ARG A 209 -16.63 4.49 -12.73
C ARG A 209 -15.55 5.43 -12.22
N GLU A 210 -14.38 4.92 -11.83
CA GLU A 210 -13.30 5.75 -11.30
C GLU A 210 -12.68 6.63 -12.39
N CYS A 211 -12.53 6.12 -13.62
CA CYS A 211 -12.03 6.92 -14.73
C CYS A 211 -13.01 8.02 -15.14
N ALA A 212 -14.33 7.73 -15.13
CA ALA A 212 -15.35 8.73 -15.43
C ALA A 212 -15.41 9.84 -14.37
N LEU A 213 -15.32 9.47 -13.08
CA LEU A 213 -15.37 10.40 -11.96
C LEU A 213 -14.01 11.02 -11.61
N LYS A 214 -12.92 10.49 -12.16
CA LYS A 214 -11.53 10.88 -11.85
C LYS A 214 -11.19 10.80 -10.35
N CYS A 215 -11.90 9.94 -9.63
CA CYS A 215 -11.81 9.71 -8.19
C CYS A 215 -11.56 8.21 -7.94
N TYR A 216 -10.49 7.88 -7.19
CA TYR A 216 -9.95 6.52 -7.05
C TYR A 216 -10.02 5.98 -5.60
N ASP A 217 -10.99 6.43 -4.80
CA ASP A 217 -11.13 6.04 -3.39
C ASP A 217 -11.31 4.53 -3.19
N SER A 218 -12.00 3.87 -4.14
CA SER A 218 -12.24 2.42 -4.10
C SER A 218 -10.97 1.64 -4.40
N SER A 219 -10.22 2.00 -5.44
CA SER A 219 -8.93 1.38 -5.76
C SER A 219 -7.92 1.55 -4.63
N ILE A 220 -7.82 2.74 -4.02
CA ILE A 220 -6.93 2.95 -2.87
C ILE A 220 -7.37 2.08 -1.68
N GLY A 221 -8.66 2.05 -1.35
CA GLY A 221 -9.18 1.17 -0.30
C GLY A 221 -8.86 -0.30 -0.57
N PHE A 222 -9.10 -0.77 -1.79
CA PHE A 222 -8.80 -2.13 -2.23
C PHE A 222 -7.32 -2.47 -2.06
N LEU A 223 -6.41 -1.55 -2.40
CA LEU A 223 -4.97 -1.75 -2.22
C LEU A 223 -4.57 -1.86 -0.74
N HIS A 224 -5.23 -1.13 0.16
CA HIS A 224 -5.02 -1.31 1.60
C HIS A 224 -5.44 -2.72 2.06
N LEU A 225 -6.55 -3.25 1.54
CA LEU A 225 -6.97 -4.63 1.81
C LEU A 225 -5.97 -5.64 1.26
N MET A 226 -5.51 -5.47 0.02
CA MET A 226 -4.54 -6.39 -0.59
C MET A 226 -3.22 -6.37 0.18
N LYS A 227 -2.75 -5.20 0.64
CA LYS A 227 -1.53 -5.07 1.44
C LYS A 227 -1.54 -5.93 2.70
N THR A 228 -2.68 -6.07 3.38
CA THR A 228 -2.82 -6.92 4.57
C THR A 228 -3.08 -8.37 4.22
N LEU A 229 -3.97 -8.65 3.26
CA LEU A 229 -4.28 -10.02 2.83
C LEU A 229 -3.09 -10.76 2.24
N PHE A 230 -2.17 -10.07 1.55
CA PHE A 230 -0.98 -10.71 0.99
C PHE A 230 -0.02 -11.27 2.04
N LEU A 231 -0.15 -10.85 3.32
CA LEU A 231 0.56 -11.47 4.44
C LEU A 231 0.04 -12.87 4.79
N HIS A 232 -1.14 -13.26 4.28
CA HIS A 232 -1.89 -14.47 4.63
C HIS A 232 -2.33 -15.25 3.38
N THR A 233 -1.37 -15.66 2.55
CA THR A 233 -1.62 -16.26 1.22
C THR A 233 -1.34 -17.75 1.10
N LYS A 234 -0.81 -18.40 2.15
CA LYS A 234 -0.31 -19.79 2.12
C LYS A 234 -1.32 -20.83 1.59
N ASN A 235 -2.61 -20.67 1.88
CA ASN A 235 -3.66 -21.64 1.53
C ASN A 235 -4.58 -21.16 0.40
N ILE A 236 -4.17 -20.13 -0.35
CA ILE A 236 -4.98 -19.56 -1.42
C ILE A 236 -4.55 -20.16 -2.76
N ASP A 237 -5.51 -20.64 -3.55
CA ASP A 237 -5.22 -21.16 -4.89
C ASP A 237 -4.54 -20.06 -5.73
N LYS A 238 -3.38 -20.42 -6.29
CA LYS A 238 -2.50 -19.56 -7.07
C LYS A 238 -3.24 -18.85 -8.20
N ARG A 239 -4.25 -19.50 -8.80
CA ARG A 239 -5.07 -18.92 -9.86
C ARG A 239 -5.80 -17.70 -9.34
N TYR A 240 -6.52 -17.79 -8.22
CA TYR A 240 -7.22 -16.65 -7.64
C TYR A 240 -6.24 -15.55 -7.27
N LEU A 241 -5.14 -15.88 -6.60
CA LEU A 241 -4.11 -14.91 -6.21
C LEU A 241 -3.56 -14.10 -7.41
N LEU A 242 -3.31 -14.78 -8.54
CA LEU A 242 -2.86 -14.13 -9.78
C LEU A 242 -3.88 -13.14 -10.36
N HIS A 243 -5.19 -13.29 -10.12
CA HIS A 243 -6.18 -12.31 -10.56
C HIS A 243 -5.96 -10.97 -9.85
N TYR A 244 -5.82 -11.00 -8.53
CA TYR A 244 -5.63 -9.80 -7.70
C TYR A 244 -4.30 -9.12 -8.03
N LEU A 245 -3.22 -9.91 -8.16
CA LEU A 245 -1.91 -9.38 -8.56
C LEU A 245 -1.94 -8.78 -9.97
N GLN A 246 -2.62 -9.42 -10.93
CA GLN A 246 -2.78 -8.89 -12.28
C GLN A 246 -3.55 -7.57 -12.29
N PHE A 247 -4.60 -7.43 -11.47
CA PHE A 247 -5.34 -6.18 -11.35
C PHE A 247 -4.44 -5.05 -10.84
N ILE A 248 -3.65 -5.30 -9.78
CA ILE A 248 -2.70 -4.30 -9.25
C ILE A 248 -1.64 -3.94 -10.30
N VAL A 249 -1.00 -4.93 -10.91
CA VAL A 249 0.10 -4.65 -11.86
C VAL A 249 -0.45 -4.00 -13.14
N LYS A 250 -1.39 -4.64 -13.83
CA LYS A 250 -1.81 -4.22 -15.17
C LYS A 250 -2.79 -3.06 -15.16
N SER A 251 -3.78 -3.08 -14.28
CA SER A 251 -4.80 -2.04 -14.26
C SER A 251 -4.43 -0.88 -13.33
N ILE A 252 -3.53 -1.02 -12.36
CA ILE A 252 -3.18 0.10 -11.48
C ILE A 252 -1.78 0.63 -11.80
N VAL A 253 -0.72 -0.14 -11.56
CA VAL A 253 0.65 0.35 -11.70
C VAL A 253 1.00 0.69 -13.15
N CYS A 254 0.54 -0.09 -14.13
CA CYS A 254 0.87 0.21 -15.53
C CYS A 254 0.08 1.41 -16.10
N GLN A 255 -1.08 1.75 -15.51
CA GLN A 255 -2.00 2.74 -16.07
C GLN A 255 -2.11 4.02 -15.24
N PHE A 256 -1.53 4.11 -14.04
CA PHE A 256 -1.75 5.26 -13.16
C PHE A 256 -1.27 6.57 -13.79
N ALA A 257 -0.23 6.57 -14.62
CA ALA A 257 0.24 7.79 -15.28
C ALA A 257 -0.67 8.25 -16.44
N ASP A 258 -1.37 7.32 -17.09
CA ASP A 258 -2.22 7.59 -18.26
C ASP A 258 -3.65 8.00 -17.88
N ARG A 259 -3.98 7.91 -16.59
CA ARG A 259 -5.31 8.21 -16.04
C ARG A 259 -5.49 9.69 -15.76
N SER A 260 -6.75 10.13 -15.81
CA SER A 260 -7.14 11.47 -15.35
C SER A 260 -7.50 11.44 -13.88
N TYR A 261 -7.09 12.49 -13.16
CA TYR A 261 -7.29 12.64 -11.71
C TYR A 261 -7.91 14.01 -11.41
N GLU A 262 -8.91 14.04 -10.53
CA GLU A 262 -9.41 15.29 -9.95
C GLU A 262 -8.39 15.85 -8.94
N ASN A 263 -7.73 14.96 -8.20
CA ASN A 263 -6.71 15.31 -7.22
C ASN A 263 -5.40 14.56 -7.50
N VAL A 264 -4.33 15.30 -7.81
CA VAL A 264 -2.99 14.75 -8.06
C VAL A 264 -2.41 14.06 -6.82
N ALA A 265 -2.76 14.49 -5.60
CA ALA A 265 -2.34 13.76 -4.39
C ALA A 265 -2.91 12.33 -4.37
N GLN A 266 -4.14 12.14 -4.85
CA GLN A 266 -4.76 10.82 -4.94
C GLN A 266 -4.05 9.91 -5.95
N MET A 267 -3.52 10.47 -7.06
CA MET A 267 -2.67 9.72 -8.00
C MET A 267 -1.45 9.14 -7.29
N TRP A 268 -0.73 9.95 -6.51
CA TRP A 268 0.45 9.51 -5.78
C TRP A 268 0.11 8.51 -4.68
N GLN A 269 -1.00 8.72 -3.95
CA GLN A 269 -1.50 7.76 -2.96
C GLN A 269 -1.83 6.40 -3.58
N LEU A 270 -2.44 6.39 -4.77
CA LEU A 270 -2.73 5.17 -5.51
C LEU A 270 -1.45 4.39 -5.87
N CYS A 271 -0.44 5.09 -6.39
CA CYS A 271 0.87 4.50 -6.68
C CYS A 271 1.55 3.95 -5.42
N SER A 272 1.59 4.75 -4.34
CA SER A 272 2.18 4.35 -3.06
C SER A 272 1.52 3.10 -2.48
N ALA A 273 0.19 3.06 -2.46
CA ALA A 273 -0.57 1.93 -1.95
C ALA A 273 -0.34 0.66 -2.79
N ALA A 274 -0.26 0.79 -4.12
CA ALA A 274 -0.02 -0.35 -5.02
C ALA A 274 1.38 -0.94 -4.82
N CYS A 275 2.40 -0.10 -4.81
CA CYS A 275 3.78 -0.54 -4.58
C CYS A 275 3.96 -1.14 -3.18
N SER A 276 3.33 -0.55 -2.17
CA SER A 276 3.33 -1.09 -0.80
C SER A 276 2.69 -2.48 -0.72
N ALA A 277 1.59 -2.73 -1.44
CA ALA A 277 0.94 -4.03 -1.47
C ALA A 277 1.82 -5.09 -2.16
N LEU A 278 2.40 -4.76 -3.32
CA LEU A 278 3.33 -5.65 -4.03
C LEU A 278 4.59 -5.95 -3.21
N ARG A 279 5.13 -4.94 -2.51
CA ARG A 279 6.28 -5.13 -1.62
C ARG A 279 5.93 -6.10 -0.50
N ASN A 280 4.80 -5.89 0.19
CA ASN A 280 4.35 -6.78 1.25
C ASN A 280 4.15 -8.22 0.77
N PHE A 281 3.68 -8.38 -0.47
CA PHE A 281 3.58 -9.68 -1.10
C PHE A 281 4.96 -10.30 -1.28
N LEU A 282 5.92 -9.64 -1.94
CA LEU A 282 7.22 -10.21 -2.28
C LEU A 282 8.16 -10.40 -1.08
N TYR A 283 8.14 -9.46 -0.12
CA TYR A 283 9.12 -9.36 0.97
C TYR A 283 9.21 -10.61 1.88
N ARG A 284 8.15 -11.42 1.96
CA ARG A 284 8.10 -12.61 2.83
C ARG A 284 8.43 -13.93 2.13
N TYR A 285 8.71 -13.90 0.83
CA TYR A 285 8.97 -15.13 0.07
C TYR A 285 10.45 -15.38 -0.14
N ALA A 286 10.85 -16.63 0.08
CA ALA A 286 12.11 -17.16 -0.40
C ALA A 286 11.96 -17.69 -1.82
N VAL A 287 12.91 -17.36 -2.70
CA VAL A 287 12.98 -17.94 -4.03
C VAL A 287 13.65 -19.30 -3.93
N THR A 288 13.04 -20.33 -4.52
CA THR A 288 13.48 -21.71 -4.46
C THR A 288 13.33 -22.33 -5.85
N SER A 289 14.06 -23.41 -6.13
CA SER A 289 13.92 -24.17 -7.39
C SER A 289 12.48 -24.69 -7.59
N GLU A 290 11.82 -25.08 -6.51
CA GLU A 290 10.42 -25.50 -6.55
C GLU A 290 9.49 -24.35 -6.94
N SER A 291 9.68 -23.15 -6.37
CA SER A 291 8.81 -22.01 -6.68
C SER A 291 8.94 -21.55 -8.13
N VAL A 292 10.14 -21.67 -8.71
CA VAL A 292 10.39 -21.44 -10.14
C VAL A 292 9.70 -22.48 -11.01
N THR A 293 9.86 -23.76 -10.70
CA THR A 293 9.27 -24.87 -11.47
C THR A 293 7.74 -24.81 -11.47
N ASN A 294 7.16 -24.45 -10.33
CA ASN A 294 5.72 -24.35 -10.14
C ASN A 294 5.11 -23.02 -10.62
N ALA A 295 5.92 -22.13 -11.22
CA ALA A 295 5.52 -20.79 -11.63
C ALA A 295 4.71 -20.06 -10.54
N GLU A 296 5.23 -20.08 -9.31
CA GLU A 296 4.52 -19.50 -8.17
C GLU A 296 4.23 -18.00 -8.40
N PRO A 297 3.12 -17.46 -7.88
CA PRO A 297 2.71 -16.08 -8.18
C PRO A 297 3.77 -15.03 -7.86
N GLN A 298 4.59 -15.23 -6.81
CA GLN A 298 5.74 -14.37 -6.50
C GLN A 298 6.81 -14.38 -7.60
N ILE A 299 7.07 -15.52 -8.25
CA ILE A 299 8.02 -15.62 -9.36
C ILE A 299 7.46 -14.89 -10.59
N VAL A 300 6.16 -15.01 -10.86
CA VAL A 300 5.50 -14.30 -11.96
C VAL A 300 5.59 -12.78 -11.78
N ILE A 301 5.37 -12.27 -10.57
CA ILE A 301 5.44 -10.82 -10.31
C ILE A 301 6.89 -10.33 -10.29
N LEU A 302 7.79 -11.08 -9.67
CA LEU A 302 9.22 -10.74 -9.63
C LEU A 302 9.82 -10.67 -11.04
N THR A 303 9.50 -11.64 -11.91
CA THR A 303 9.94 -11.64 -13.32
C THR A 303 9.32 -10.51 -14.14
N GLN A 304 8.09 -10.08 -13.85
CA GLN A 304 7.51 -8.91 -14.50
C GLN A 304 8.24 -7.62 -14.10
N ILE A 305 8.62 -7.46 -12.83
CA ILE A 305 9.32 -6.26 -12.35
C ILE A 305 10.79 -6.26 -12.77
N LEU A 306 11.47 -7.42 -12.77
CA LEU A 306 12.88 -7.59 -13.12
C LEU A 306 13.10 -7.88 -14.62
N ASN A 307 12.31 -7.24 -15.49
CA ASN A 307 12.47 -7.25 -16.94
C ASN A 307 12.03 -5.90 -17.50
N ASP A 308 12.45 -5.57 -18.73
CA ASP A 308 11.92 -4.39 -19.44
C ASP A 308 10.46 -4.63 -19.81
N SER A 309 9.58 -4.29 -18.88
CA SER A 309 8.14 -4.48 -18.95
C SER A 309 7.42 -3.15 -18.69
N PRO A 310 6.11 -3.08 -19.01
CA PRO A 310 5.31 -1.90 -18.68
C PRO A 310 5.37 -1.56 -17.19
N VAL A 311 5.38 -2.55 -16.29
CA VAL A 311 5.45 -2.29 -14.84
C VAL A 311 6.79 -1.69 -14.43
N PHE A 312 7.91 -2.21 -14.95
CA PHE A 312 9.23 -1.64 -14.66
C PHE A 312 9.33 -0.19 -15.15
N ARG A 313 8.86 0.10 -16.37
CA ARG A 313 8.87 1.46 -16.93
C ARG A 313 7.98 2.41 -16.14
N SER A 314 6.79 1.98 -15.70
CA SER A 314 5.90 2.79 -14.87
C SER A 314 6.54 3.13 -13.52
N LEU A 315 7.19 2.16 -12.86
CA LEU A 315 7.95 2.41 -11.63
C LEU A 315 9.10 3.39 -11.88
N GLY A 316 9.84 3.21 -12.97
CA GLY A 316 10.89 4.11 -13.40
C GLY A 316 10.41 5.54 -13.66
N ALA A 317 9.23 5.71 -14.26
CA ALA A 317 8.62 7.01 -14.50
C ALA A 317 8.32 7.78 -13.20
N VAL A 318 7.87 7.08 -12.14
CA VAL A 318 7.68 7.68 -10.81
C VAL A 318 8.99 8.23 -10.24
N LEU A 319 10.07 7.45 -10.37
CA LEU A 319 11.40 7.89 -9.91
C LEU A 319 11.90 9.09 -10.72
N CYS A 320 11.65 9.12 -12.03
CA CYS A 320 12.04 10.25 -12.87
C CYS A 320 11.29 11.53 -12.48
N ASP A 321 9.97 11.45 -12.28
CA ASP A 321 9.15 12.60 -11.84
C ASP A 321 9.59 13.10 -10.47
N GLY A 322 9.82 12.17 -9.52
CA GLY A 322 10.29 12.51 -8.19
C GLY A 322 11.66 13.19 -8.18
N ALA A 323 12.62 12.70 -8.98
CA ALA A 323 13.94 13.29 -9.07
C ALA A 323 13.90 14.70 -9.69
N LYS A 324 13.15 14.88 -10.78
CA LYS A 324 12.94 16.20 -11.42
C LYS A 324 12.36 17.21 -10.41
N HIS A 325 11.32 16.81 -9.68
CA HIS A 325 10.69 17.67 -8.68
C HIS A 325 11.61 18.09 -7.53
N LEU A 326 12.54 17.22 -7.12
CA LEU A 326 13.55 17.53 -6.09
C LEU A 326 14.63 18.48 -6.61
N GLN A 327 14.94 18.47 -7.91
CA GLN A 327 15.92 19.36 -8.53
C GLN A 327 15.34 20.76 -8.81
N ASP A 328 14.05 20.83 -9.13
CA ASP A 328 13.38 22.10 -9.49
C ASP A 328 13.05 23.00 -8.27
N PHE A 329 13.55 22.67 -7.07
CA PHE A 329 13.27 23.36 -5.79
C PHE A 329 11.77 23.63 -5.55
N SER A 330 10.91 22.79 -6.12
CA SER A 330 9.46 22.95 -6.03
C SER A 330 8.96 22.59 -4.62
N PRO A 331 7.80 23.10 -4.18
CA PRO A 331 7.24 22.77 -2.88
C PRO A 331 7.15 21.25 -2.67
N ARG A 332 7.57 20.78 -1.49
CA ARG A 332 7.55 19.35 -1.17
C ARG A 332 6.12 18.81 -1.24
N SER A 333 5.98 17.65 -1.88
CA SER A 333 4.72 16.91 -1.96
C SER A 333 4.88 15.62 -1.17
N THR A 334 4.22 15.54 -0.01
CA THR A 334 4.29 14.38 0.88
C THR A 334 3.78 13.11 0.21
N ASP A 335 2.70 13.21 -0.58
CA ASP A 335 2.14 12.06 -1.29
C ASP A 335 3.08 11.56 -2.39
N ARG A 336 3.70 12.47 -3.16
CA ARG A 336 4.69 12.10 -4.17
C ARG A 336 5.91 11.46 -3.53
N GLU A 337 6.45 12.06 -2.48
CA GLU A 337 7.60 11.49 -1.77
C GLU A 337 7.28 10.10 -1.20
N ALA A 338 6.07 9.89 -0.69
CA ALA A 338 5.61 8.58 -0.24
C ALA A 338 5.49 7.57 -1.40
N ALA A 339 5.04 8.00 -2.58
CA ALA A 339 5.00 7.17 -3.79
C ALA A 339 6.41 6.76 -4.23
N VAL A 340 7.34 7.72 -4.34
CA VAL A 340 8.75 7.47 -4.66
C VAL A 340 9.37 6.50 -3.65
N LEU A 341 9.15 6.73 -2.35
CA LEU A 341 9.65 5.83 -1.31
C LEU A 341 9.12 4.41 -1.53
N SER A 342 7.82 4.27 -1.76
CA SER A 342 7.18 2.98 -1.97
C SER A 342 7.74 2.23 -3.19
N VAL A 343 8.08 2.96 -4.26
CA VAL A 343 8.74 2.40 -5.46
C VAL A 343 10.16 1.95 -5.13
N LEU A 344 10.96 2.78 -4.46
CA LEU A 344 12.31 2.42 -4.03
C LEU A 344 12.30 1.18 -3.12
N CYS A 345 11.39 1.12 -2.15
CA CYS A 345 11.25 -0.04 -1.27
C CYS A 345 10.84 -1.31 -2.04
N LEU A 346 10.00 -1.21 -3.07
CA LEU A 346 9.62 -2.36 -3.90
C LEU A 346 10.79 -2.83 -4.75
N LEU A 347 11.51 -1.90 -5.38
CA LEU A 347 12.68 -2.23 -6.22
C LEU A 347 13.82 -2.82 -5.39
N ASP A 348 14.08 -2.31 -4.19
CA ASP A 348 15.08 -2.84 -3.26
C ASP A 348 14.80 -4.32 -2.90
N VAL A 349 13.54 -4.66 -2.61
CA VAL A 349 13.12 -6.06 -2.41
C VAL A 349 13.29 -6.88 -3.69
N CYS A 350 12.95 -6.36 -4.86
CA CYS A 350 13.10 -7.09 -6.12
C CYS A 350 14.58 -7.34 -6.47
N VAL A 351 15.43 -6.33 -6.28
CA VAL A 351 16.88 -6.40 -6.54
C VAL A 351 17.55 -7.42 -5.62
N SER A 352 17.23 -7.41 -4.32
CA SER A 352 17.76 -8.41 -3.38
C SER A 352 17.32 -9.84 -3.67
N LEU A 353 16.18 -10.03 -4.35
CA LEU A 353 15.69 -11.34 -4.79
C LEU A 353 16.23 -11.75 -6.18
N HIS A 354 16.97 -10.90 -6.89
CA HIS A 354 17.46 -11.19 -8.25
C HIS A 354 18.46 -12.35 -8.29
N ALA A 355 19.51 -12.32 -7.46
CA ALA A 355 20.51 -13.39 -7.43
C ALA A 355 19.91 -14.76 -7.05
N PRO A 356 19.11 -14.89 -5.96
CA PRO A 356 18.40 -16.14 -5.66
C PRO A 356 17.52 -16.64 -6.81
N LEU A 357 16.85 -15.74 -7.53
CA LEU A 357 16.02 -16.09 -8.67
C LEU A 357 16.83 -16.62 -9.84
N ILE A 358 17.93 -15.96 -10.19
CA ILE A 358 18.83 -16.39 -11.26
C ILE A 358 19.41 -17.77 -10.95
N ASP A 359 19.84 -18.01 -9.71
CA ASP A 359 20.40 -19.30 -9.32
C ASP A 359 19.34 -20.42 -9.35
N ALA A 360 18.11 -20.13 -8.91
CA ALA A 360 17.00 -21.08 -9.00
C ALA A 360 16.59 -21.39 -10.45
N VAL A 361 16.58 -20.39 -11.35
CA VAL A 361 16.31 -20.58 -12.78
C VAL A 361 17.37 -21.45 -13.45
N ARG A 362 18.66 -21.20 -13.14
CA ARG A 362 19.77 -22.04 -13.62
C ARG A 362 19.66 -23.47 -13.11
N ALA A 363 19.40 -23.64 -11.80
CA ALA A 363 19.30 -24.96 -11.18
C ALA A 363 18.15 -25.81 -11.74
N THR A 364 17.08 -25.16 -12.22
CA THR A 364 15.89 -25.84 -12.76
C THR A 364 15.91 -26.02 -14.28
N ASN A 365 16.91 -25.46 -14.98
CA ASN A 365 16.91 -25.31 -16.44
C ASN A 365 15.59 -24.69 -16.98
N SER A 366 15.03 -23.75 -16.22
CA SER A 366 13.77 -23.09 -16.58
C SER A 366 13.96 -22.19 -17.80
N SER A 367 12.93 -22.11 -18.65
CA SER A 367 12.91 -21.23 -19.83
C SER A 367 12.61 -19.76 -19.49
N ILE A 368 12.50 -19.41 -18.20
CA ILE A 368 12.25 -18.04 -17.75
C ILE A 368 13.44 -17.17 -18.13
N ILE A 369 13.17 -16.09 -18.85
CA ILE A 369 14.16 -15.08 -19.21
C ILE A 369 14.12 -13.96 -18.17
N ILE A 370 15.28 -13.65 -17.60
CA ILE A 370 15.45 -12.56 -16.63
C ILE A 370 16.56 -11.66 -17.14
N ALA A 371 16.23 -10.39 -17.31
CA ALA A 371 17.21 -9.38 -17.65
C ALA A 371 18.27 -9.25 -16.53
N SER A 372 19.50 -9.01 -16.92
CA SER A 372 20.56 -8.71 -15.96
C SER A 372 20.32 -7.31 -15.36
N LEU A 373 20.65 -7.10 -14.09
CA LEU A 373 20.36 -5.83 -13.43
C LEU A 373 21.09 -4.65 -14.10
N ASP A 374 22.28 -4.88 -14.65
CA ASP A 374 22.99 -3.88 -15.45
C ASP A 374 22.19 -3.46 -16.69
N SER A 375 21.60 -4.41 -17.42
CA SER A 375 20.83 -4.10 -18.63
C SER A 375 19.58 -3.28 -18.32
N LEU A 376 18.95 -3.49 -17.17
CA LEU A 376 17.78 -2.74 -16.74
C LEU A 376 18.15 -1.35 -16.23
N PHE A 377 19.04 -1.27 -15.23
CA PHE A 377 19.29 -0.01 -14.53
C PHE A 377 20.23 0.94 -15.30
N LEU A 378 21.06 0.42 -16.21
CA LEU A 378 21.87 1.23 -17.14
C LEU A 378 21.13 1.53 -18.45
N SER A 379 19.91 1.04 -18.65
CA SER A 379 19.13 1.40 -19.83
C SER A 379 18.83 2.91 -19.82
N SER A 380 18.88 3.51 -21.01
CA SER A 380 18.61 4.93 -21.17
C SER A 380 17.10 5.21 -21.13
N ILE A 381 16.70 6.23 -20.37
CA ILE A 381 15.31 6.64 -20.20
C ILE A 381 14.88 7.59 -21.32
N GLU A 382 15.79 8.44 -21.79
CA GLU A 382 15.53 9.45 -22.81
C GLU A 382 16.35 9.14 -24.07
N SER A 383 15.84 9.53 -25.23
CA SER A 383 16.53 9.31 -26.52
C SER A 383 17.91 9.97 -26.61
N ASN A 384 18.25 10.88 -25.69
CA ASN A 384 19.54 11.55 -25.61
C ASN A 384 20.67 10.69 -25.00
N GLY A 385 20.36 9.50 -24.48
CA GLY A 385 21.37 8.54 -24.00
C GLY A 385 22.05 8.90 -22.68
N ARG A 386 21.80 10.09 -22.11
CA ARG A 386 22.55 10.60 -20.93
C ARG A 386 21.95 10.19 -19.60
N THR A 387 20.63 10.09 -19.53
CA THR A 387 19.92 9.75 -18.30
C THR A 387 19.56 8.27 -18.29
N THR A 388 20.02 7.57 -17.28
CA THR A 388 19.74 6.15 -17.02
C THR A 388 18.98 6.00 -15.70
N TYR A 389 18.29 4.87 -15.48
CA TYR A 389 17.61 4.63 -14.21
C TYR A 389 18.55 4.72 -13.00
N ILE A 390 19.81 4.29 -13.16
CA ILE A 390 20.80 4.41 -12.09
C ILE A 390 21.15 5.86 -11.77
N THR A 391 21.27 6.74 -12.78
CA THR A 391 21.54 8.16 -12.53
C THR A 391 20.37 8.83 -11.81
N VAL A 392 19.13 8.47 -12.15
CA VAL A 392 17.93 8.96 -11.46
C VAL A 392 17.91 8.49 -10.01
N ILE A 393 18.13 7.20 -9.77
CA ILE A 393 18.17 6.61 -8.43
C ILE A 393 19.27 7.26 -7.58
N ALA A 394 20.47 7.43 -8.14
CA ALA A 394 21.58 8.06 -7.44
C ALA A 394 21.34 9.54 -7.12
N SER A 395 20.58 10.27 -7.95
CA SER A 395 20.30 11.70 -7.71
C SER A 395 19.58 11.97 -6.38
N TYR A 396 18.83 11.00 -5.85
CA TYR A 396 18.19 11.12 -4.53
C TYR A 396 19.21 11.21 -3.38
N LEU A 397 20.45 10.77 -3.57
CA LEU A 397 21.52 10.93 -2.57
C LEU A 397 21.90 12.41 -2.36
N ILE A 398 21.65 13.27 -3.35
CA ILE A 398 21.94 14.70 -3.27
C ILE A 398 21.12 15.35 -2.14
N GLN A 399 19.88 14.89 -1.95
CA GLN A 399 18.94 15.41 -0.95
C GLN A 399 18.94 14.58 0.35
N SER A 400 20.08 14.01 0.73
CA SER A 400 20.14 12.96 1.76
C SER A 400 19.61 13.37 3.14
N GLU A 401 19.66 14.67 3.45
CA GLU A 401 19.17 15.21 4.72
C GLU A 401 17.64 15.23 4.81
N LEU A 402 16.95 15.45 3.67
CA LEU A 402 15.51 15.69 3.59
C LEU A 402 14.69 14.39 3.48
N ILE A 403 15.29 13.34 2.93
CA ILE A 403 14.64 12.08 2.59
C ILE A 403 15.46 10.85 3.04
N PRO A 404 15.79 10.73 4.34
CA PRO A 404 16.72 9.72 4.85
C PRO A 404 16.26 8.27 4.58
N LYS A 405 14.95 8.02 4.53
CA LYS A 405 14.38 6.70 4.20
C LYS A 405 14.64 6.30 2.74
N HIS A 406 14.47 7.24 1.82
CA HIS A 406 14.75 7.03 0.40
C HIS A 406 16.21 6.71 0.17
N VAL A 407 17.10 7.47 0.81
CA VAL A 407 18.56 7.31 0.72
C VAL A 407 19.00 5.92 1.15
N TYR A 408 18.43 5.38 2.23
CA TYR A 408 18.72 4.01 2.66
C TYR A 408 18.48 3.00 1.53
N HIS A 409 17.28 3.03 0.92
CA HIS A 409 16.93 2.11 -0.17
C HIS A 409 17.75 2.37 -1.44
N VAL A 410 18.11 3.62 -1.73
CA VAL A 410 19.01 3.96 -2.84
C VAL A 410 20.38 3.32 -2.64
N VAL A 411 20.97 3.48 -1.45
CA VAL A 411 22.29 2.86 -1.12
C VAL A 411 22.19 1.34 -1.14
N SER A 412 21.10 0.75 -0.65
CA SER A 412 20.86 -0.69 -0.70
C SER A 412 20.83 -1.23 -2.15
N ILE A 413 20.07 -0.58 -3.03
CA ILE A 413 20.01 -0.93 -4.46
C ILE A 413 21.40 -0.78 -5.10
N LEU A 414 22.10 0.32 -4.84
CA LEU A 414 23.45 0.54 -5.38
C LEU A 414 24.44 -0.53 -4.91
N ARG A 415 24.38 -0.90 -3.62
CA ARG A 415 25.21 -1.98 -3.05
C ARG A 415 25.02 -3.29 -3.79
N GLU A 416 23.77 -3.74 -3.96
CA GLU A 416 23.48 -4.99 -4.66
C GLU A 416 23.97 -4.96 -6.12
N LEU A 417 23.81 -3.83 -6.81
CA LEU A 417 24.34 -3.65 -8.17
C LEU A 417 25.87 -3.75 -8.22
N CYS A 418 26.58 -3.22 -7.23
CA CYS A 418 28.05 -3.29 -7.15
C CYS A 418 28.56 -4.71 -6.89
N CYS A 419 27.80 -5.50 -6.14
CA CYS A 419 28.12 -6.88 -5.78
C CYS A 419 27.86 -7.88 -6.91
N CYS A 420 27.05 -7.52 -7.92
CA CYS A 420 26.65 -8.45 -8.98
C CYS A 420 27.82 -8.97 -9.83
N GLN A 421 28.66 -8.07 -10.40
CA GLN A 421 29.84 -8.45 -11.19
C GLN A 421 30.90 -7.33 -11.20
N PRO A 422 32.22 -7.62 -11.12
CA PRO A 422 33.27 -6.60 -11.19
C PRO A 422 33.23 -5.71 -12.45
N SER A 423 32.78 -6.27 -13.58
CA SER A 423 32.67 -5.58 -14.88
C SER A 423 31.57 -4.50 -14.91
N ILE A 424 30.59 -4.56 -14.01
CA ILE A 424 29.52 -3.57 -13.92
C ILE A 424 30.01 -2.26 -13.31
N GLN A 425 31.02 -2.31 -12.45
CA GLN A 425 31.48 -1.16 -11.67
C GLN A 425 32.02 -0.05 -12.58
N ASN A 426 32.82 -0.39 -13.60
CA ASN A 426 33.30 0.58 -14.58
C ASN A 426 32.14 1.29 -15.31
N ARG A 427 31.09 0.55 -15.68
CA ARG A 427 29.92 1.12 -16.36
C ARG A 427 29.06 1.97 -15.42
N LEU A 428 28.93 1.57 -14.16
CA LEU A 428 28.26 2.37 -13.12
C LEU A 428 29.00 3.69 -12.89
N VAL A 429 30.32 3.67 -12.75
CA VAL A 429 31.12 4.89 -12.58
C VAL A 429 30.98 5.81 -13.80
N GLN A 430 31.03 5.26 -15.02
CA GLN A 430 30.81 6.04 -16.24
C GLN A 430 29.41 6.67 -16.27
N ALA A 431 28.37 5.90 -15.92
CA ALA A 431 27.00 6.41 -15.87
C ALA A 431 26.82 7.51 -14.82
N LEU A 432 27.48 7.39 -13.66
CA LEU A 432 27.36 8.33 -12.54
C LEU A 432 28.33 9.52 -12.61
N SER A 433 29.30 9.49 -13.52
CA SER A 433 30.26 10.59 -13.74
C SER A 433 29.63 11.99 -13.85
N PRO A 434 28.48 12.19 -14.51
CA PRO A 434 27.82 13.50 -14.56
C PRO A 434 27.39 14.05 -13.18
N LEU A 435 27.18 13.18 -12.19
CA LEU A 435 26.77 13.54 -10.83
C LEU A 435 27.93 13.48 -9.83
N ALA A 436 29.17 13.21 -10.27
CA ALA A 436 30.28 12.87 -9.40
C ALA A 436 30.55 13.90 -8.28
N SER A 437 30.60 15.19 -8.61
CA SER A 437 30.87 16.25 -7.63
C SER A 437 29.83 16.30 -6.51
N GLU A 438 28.55 16.19 -6.86
CA GLU A 438 27.42 16.23 -5.91
C GLU A 438 27.37 14.94 -5.08
N LEU A 439 27.64 13.79 -5.70
CA LEU A 439 27.71 12.50 -5.02
C LEU A 439 28.86 12.44 -4.02
N ILE A 440 30.04 12.97 -4.35
CA ILE A 440 31.18 13.04 -3.42
C ILE A 440 30.80 13.83 -2.16
N GLU A 441 30.17 15.00 -2.35
CA GLU A 441 29.72 15.84 -1.25
C GLU A 441 28.66 15.14 -0.38
N SER A 442 27.68 14.49 -1.02
CA SER A 442 26.65 13.73 -0.33
C SER A 442 27.20 12.51 0.40
N SER A 443 28.15 11.78 -0.19
CA SER A 443 28.84 10.66 0.46
C SER A 443 29.61 11.12 1.71
N ALA A 444 30.29 12.27 1.64
CA ALA A 444 30.94 12.85 2.80
C ALA A 444 29.93 13.17 3.92
N ARG A 445 28.77 13.75 3.58
CA ARG A 445 27.68 14.00 4.53
C ARG A 445 27.12 12.72 5.16
N LEU A 446 26.91 11.66 4.39
CA LEU A 446 26.38 10.38 4.88
C LEU A 446 27.23 9.79 6.02
N THR A 447 28.54 9.95 5.93
CA THR A 447 29.49 9.44 6.93
C THR A 447 29.87 10.46 8.02
N SER A 448 29.40 11.70 7.92
CA SER A 448 29.80 12.79 8.82
C SER A 448 28.96 12.83 10.10
N VAL A 449 29.58 12.42 11.21
CA VAL A 449 28.99 12.48 12.57
C VAL A 449 28.76 13.94 13.03
N LYS A 450 29.42 14.92 12.41
CA LYS A 450 29.29 16.34 12.78
C LYS A 450 28.08 17.03 12.13
N MET A 451 27.66 16.56 10.95
CA MET A 451 26.60 17.21 10.16
C MET A 451 25.23 16.61 10.43
N THR A 452 25.15 15.32 10.79
CA THR A 452 23.88 14.65 11.03
C THR A 452 23.93 13.83 12.32
N MET A 453 22.82 13.81 13.06
CA MET A 453 22.65 12.87 14.18
C MET A 453 22.61 11.45 13.60
N ILE A 454 23.66 10.68 13.86
CA ILE A 454 23.84 9.29 13.44
C ILE A 454 23.83 8.41 14.69
N GLU A 455 22.94 7.41 14.71
CA GLU A 455 22.94 6.37 15.73
C GLU A 455 23.45 5.07 15.12
N ALA A 456 24.75 4.83 15.24
CA ALA A 456 25.40 3.61 14.76
C ALA A 456 26.34 3.07 15.84
N SER A 457 26.24 1.77 16.11
CA SER A 457 27.15 1.04 16.98
C SER A 457 27.76 -0.10 16.17
N THR A 458 29.06 -0.33 16.35
CA THR A 458 29.78 -1.45 15.71
C THR A 458 29.43 -2.80 16.35
N LEU A 459 28.80 -2.78 17.52
CA LEU A 459 28.33 -3.96 18.25
C LEU A 459 26.89 -4.34 17.87
N ASP A 460 26.16 -3.43 17.24
CA ASP A 460 24.78 -3.66 16.85
C ASP A 460 24.75 -4.54 15.60
N SER A 461 23.91 -5.57 15.64
CA SER A 461 23.63 -6.35 14.42
C SER A 461 23.01 -5.44 13.37
N PRO A 462 23.45 -5.54 12.09
CA PRO A 462 22.86 -4.76 11.01
C PRO A 462 21.37 -5.06 10.90
N VAL A 463 20.58 -4.00 10.76
CA VAL A 463 19.14 -4.12 10.58
C VAL A 463 18.89 -4.10 9.08
N TYR A 464 18.30 -5.16 8.56
CA TYR A 464 17.90 -5.28 7.15
C TYR A 464 16.38 -5.26 6.97
N HIS A 465 15.64 -5.20 8.06
CA HIS A 465 14.19 -5.44 8.12
C HIS A 465 13.53 -4.44 9.05
N GLY A 466 12.33 -3.96 8.70
CA GLY A 466 11.60 -2.99 9.52
C GLY A 466 12.28 -1.62 9.61
N ILE A 467 13.12 -1.26 8.62
CA ILE A 467 13.81 0.04 8.55
C ILE A 467 12.84 1.22 8.63
N ASP A 468 11.65 1.05 8.06
CA ASP A 468 10.60 2.06 8.06
C ASP A 468 10.14 2.47 9.47
N ASP A 469 10.30 1.60 10.47
CA ASP A 469 9.86 1.80 11.85
C ASP A 469 10.97 2.38 12.75
N LEU A 470 12.19 2.51 12.24
CA LEU A 470 13.34 3.02 12.99
C LEU A 470 13.33 4.55 13.12
N SER A 471 14.05 5.05 14.14
CA SER A 471 14.31 6.48 14.29
C SER A 471 15.14 7.01 13.10
N VAL A 472 14.97 8.28 12.75
CA VAL A 472 15.75 8.89 11.65
C VAL A 472 17.26 8.79 11.89
N ALA A 473 17.71 8.93 13.14
CA ALA A 473 19.11 8.81 13.50
C ALA A 473 19.64 7.38 13.28
N LYS A 474 18.83 6.36 13.60
CA LYS A 474 19.16 4.96 13.36
C LYS A 474 19.22 4.64 11.87
N ILE A 475 18.24 5.13 11.10
CA ILE A 475 18.24 4.96 9.63
C ILE A 475 19.52 5.55 9.02
N ARG A 476 19.92 6.76 9.44
CA ARG A 476 21.20 7.36 8.98
C ARG A 476 22.41 6.50 9.34
N GLY A 477 22.43 5.90 10.53
CA GLY A 477 23.47 4.96 10.93
C GLY A 477 23.53 3.70 10.08
N GLU A 478 22.38 3.08 9.81
CA GLU A 478 22.30 1.92 8.92
C GLU A 478 22.68 2.27 7.48
N THR A 479 22.26 3.44 6.98
CA THR A 479 22.66 3.94 5.65
C THR A 479 24.17 4.14 5.55
N ALA A 480 24.81 4.73 6.56
CA ALA A 480 26.25 4.91 6.58
C ALA A 480 26.99 3.57 6.59
N ARG A 481 26.49 2.58 7.36
CA ARG A 481 27.04 1.22 7.39
C ARG A 481 26.95 0.56 6.01
N LEU A 482 25.78 0.59 5.37
CA LEU A 482 25.58 0.03 4.03
C LEU A 482 26.47 0.71 2.98
N PHE A 483 26.64 2.03 3.08
CA PHE A 483 27.50 2.77 2.16
C PHE A 483 28.97 2.34 2.30
N ILE A 484 29.47 2.20 3.53
CA ILE A 484 30.83 1.71 3.79
C ILE A 484 31.00 0.28 3.28
N GLU A 485 30.01 -0.59 3.51
CA GLU A 485 30.01 -1.96 3.02
C GLU A 485 30.10 -2.00 1.48
N MET A 486 29.26 -1.21 0.79
CA MET A 486 29.31 -1.06 -0.67
C MET A 486 30.70 -0.64 -1.16
N CYS A 487 31.33 0.34 -0.50
CA CYS A 487 32.67 0.79 -0.85
C CYS A 487 33.72 -0.31 -0.62
N SER A 488 33.67 -1.01 0.52
CA SER A 488 34.59 -2.12 0.82
C SER A 488 34.48 -3.23 -0.22
N SER A 489 33.25 -3.69 -0.49
CA SER A 489 32.99 -4.73 -1.49
C SER A 489 33.41 -4.30 -2.89
N SER A 490 33.30 -3.01 -3.23
CA SER A 490 33.76 -2.49 -4.51
C SER A 490 35.27 -2.60 -4.66
N ILE A 491 36.03 -2.23 -3.61
CA ILE A 491 37.50 -2.35 -3.59
C ILE A 491 37.94 -3.81 -3.64
N GLU A 492 37.30 -4.68 -2.85
CA GLU A 492 37.63 -6.11 -2.77
C GLU A 492 37.41 -6.83 -4.11
N ASN A 493 36.30 -6.51 -4.79
CA ASN A 493 35.93 -7.15 -6.05
C ASN A 493 36.78 -6.68 -7.24
N ASN A 494 37.33 -5.45 -7.21
CA ASN A 494 38.14 -4.92 -8.30
C ASN A 494 39.16 -3.84 -7.87
N PRO A 495 40.23 -4.22 -7.15
CA PRO A 495 41.14 -3.26 -6.50
C PRO A 495 41.99 -2.44 -7.48
N GLY A 496 42.15 -2.90 -8.72
CA GLY A 496 43.00 -2.28 -9.74
C GLY A 496 42.25 -1.53 -10.85
N ALA A 497 40.92 -1.46 -10.79
CA ALA A 497 40.11 -0.77 -11.78
C ALA A 497 39.20 0.28 -11.14
N THR A 498 38.69 1.20 -11.95
CA THR A 498 37.79 2.26 -11.52
C THR A 498 36.54 1.67 -10.85
N ASN A 499 36.30 2.06 -9.60
CA ASN A 499 35.17 1.60 -8.80
C ASN A 499 34.58 2.75 -8.00
N LEU A 500 33.40 2.55 -7.41
CA LEU A 500 32.66 3.61 -6.70
C LEU A 500 33.32 4.09 -5.39
N ALA A 501 34.31 3.35 -4.88
CA ALA A 501 35.05 3.73 -3.68
C ALA A 501 36.30 4.57 -3.99
N GLN A 502 36.82 4.50 -5.22
CA GLN A 502 37.91 5.34 -5.70
C GLN A 502 37.29 6.52 -6.47
N PRO A 503 37.30 7.74 -5.90
CA PRO A 503 36.75 8.89 -6.60
C PRO A 503 37.50 9.13 -7.92
N ILE A 504 36.74 9.54 -8.95
CA ILE A 504 37.24 10.04 -10.25
C ILE A 504 38.14 11.26 -10.02
#